data_AF-A0AAQ2T370-F1
#
_entry.id   AF-A0AAQ2T370-F1
#
_cell.length_a   1.000
_cell.length_b   1.000
_cell.length_c   1.000
_cell.angle_alpha   90.00
_cell.angle_beta   90.00
_cell.angle_gamma   90.00
#
_symmetry.space_group_name_H-M   'P 1'
#
loop_
_entity.id
_entity.type
_entity.pdbx_description
1 polymer ?
#
loop_
_entity_poly.entity_id
_entity_poly.type
_entity_poly.pdbx_seq_one_letter_code
_entity_poly.pdbx_strand_id
1 'polypeptide(L)'
;MMSQELTHKLLTKNPYFNVSGLTSSEANYICERIKETLKPIQDEITNLETHTSSLDGESLDNFKKVNDIDGKLANIGKLYAISAFFRSAIKEKDNRLDMINIKIKQVRDEQDSLLVGIDVLELQRLINVAMEDYLLTLPLSDVITYKTAEAKASHIGKFIHNFDKIRTSLTKKERISFKEVGEQVFKIHHTPLYELDELQQLQNYLLAEHREHESTVNAYKAKFREFQNKSLVAYEEEYNKRSHERQMLLNEKVKAETEKLIAIKNEIANFKIIVPNEFKAIIDELLTVKL
;
A
#
# COMPACT_ATOMS: atom_id res chain seq x y z
N MET A 1 -5.71 10.93 10.52
CA MET A 1 -6.05 12.29 11.03
C MET A 1 -6.04 12.25 12.55
N MET A 2 -5.28 13.12 13.22
CA MET A 2 -5.34 13.20 14.69
C MET A 2 -6.69 13.75 15.16
N SER A 3 -7.28 13.12 16.18
CA SER A 3 -8.47 13.68 16.82
C SER A 3 -8.13 14.97 17.57
N GLN A 4 -9.11 15.88 17.65
CA GLN A 4 -8.99 17.08 18.48
C GLN A 4 -8.70 16.74 19.94
N GLU A 5 -9.29 15.64 20.44
CA GLU A 5 -9.06 15.12 21.78
C GLU A 5 -7.60 14.69 22.01
N LEU A 6 -7.00 13.96 21.06
CA LEU A 6 -5.59 13.56 21.15
C LEU A 6 -4.66 14.78 21.11
N THR A 7 -4.97 15.75 20.25
CA THR A 7 -4.22 17.00 20.16
C THR A 7 -4.26 17.77 21.48
N HIS A 8 -5.46 17.92 22.05
CA HIS A 8 -5.65 18.55 23.36
C HIS A 8 -4.88 17.81 24.48
N LYS A 9 -4.92 16.48 24.49
CA LYS A 9 -4.17 15.65 25.45
C LYS A 9 -2.66 15.82 25.31
N LEU A 10 -2.13 15.92 24.10
CA LEU A 10 -0.70 16.10 23.87
C LEU A 10 -0.23 17.50 24.26
N LEU A 11 -1.07 18.50 24.05
CA LEU A 11 -0.76 19.91 24.31
C LEU A 11 -1.10 20.37 25.74
N THR A 12 -1.78 19.54 26.54
CA THR A 12 -2.07 19.88 27.94
C THR A 12 -0.78 20.05 28.74
N LYS A 13 -0.62 21.21 29.38
CA LYS A 13 0.60 21.50 30.13
C LYS A 13 0.59 20.85 31.52
N ASN A 14 -0.58 20.63 32.12
CA ASN A 14 -0.68 20.09 33.47
C ASN A 14 -0.50 18.56 33.53
N PRO A 15 0.07 17.99 34.63
CA PRO A 15 0.56 18.68 35.83
C PRO A 15 2.04 19.09 35.76
N TYR A 16 2.77 18.70 34.72
CA TYR A 16 4.24 18.75 34.72
C TYR A 16 4.85 19.96 34.03
N PHE A 17 4.14 20.59 33.09
CA PHE A 17 4.71 21.55 32.15
C PHE A 17 4.10 22.93 32.27
N ASN A 18 4.86 23.96 31.89
CA ASN A 18 4.39 25.34 31.75
C ASN A 18 5.24 26.11 30.72
N VAL A 19 4.97 27.41 30.56
CA VAL A 19 5.78 28.34 29.75
C VAL A 19 7.15 28.64 30.38
N SER A 20 7.23 28.66 31.71
CA SER A 20 8.45 28.90 32.47
C SER A 20 8.81 27.68 33.32
N GLY A 21 10.09 27.34 33.39
CA GLY A 21 10.59 26.20 34.15
C GLY A 21 11.86 25.64 33.54
N LEU A 22 12.15 24.39 33.87
CA LEU A 22 13.37 23.70 33.47
C LEU A 22 13.20 22.99 32.13
N THR A 23 14.25 22.93 31.33
CA THR A 23 14.38 21.96 30.24
C THR A 23 14.50 20.54 30.80
N SER A 24 14.25 19.54 29.96
CA SER A 24 14.49 18.13 30.33
C SER A 24 15.94 17.89 30.77
N SER A 25 16.89 18.57 30.12
CA SER A 25 18.32 18.48 30.45
C SER A 25 18.64 19.08 31.82
N GLU A 26 18.10 20.25 32.15
CA GLU A 26 18.27 20.87 33.46
C GLU A 26 17.62 20.04 34.58
N ALA A 27 16.41 19.53 34.34
CA ALA A 27 15.73 18.64 35.29
C ALA A 27 16.53 17.34 35.50
N ASN A 28 17.11 16.77 34.44
CA ASN A 28 17.97 15.59 34.54
C ASN A 28 19.26 15.89 35.32
N TYR A 29 19.87 17.06 35.10
CA TYR A 29 21.03 17.51 35.88
C TYR A 29 20.72 17.58 37.38
N ILE A 30 19.56 18.12 37.76
CA ILE A 30 19.11 18.12 39.16
C ILE A 30 18.94 16.68 39.68
N CYS A 31 18.37 15.76 38.90
CA CYS A 31 18.26 14.36 39.31
C CYS A 31 19.62 13.70 39.59
N GLU A 32 20.66 14.03 38.82
CA GLU A 32 22.02 13.54 39.06
C GLU A 32 22.65 14.18 40.30
N ARG A 33 22.48 15.50 40.51
CA ARG A 33 22.89 16.18 41.74
C ARG A 33 22.25 15.57 42.99
N ILE A 34 20.94 15.30 42.93
CA ILE A 34 20.21 14.61 44.01
C ILE A 34 20.87 13.27 44.30
N LYS A 35 21.21 12.48 43.29
CA LYS A 35 21.83 11.17 43.46
C LYS A 35 23.20 11.26 44.15
N GLU A 36 23.99 12.26 43.80
CA GLU A 36 25.28 12.56 44.45
C GLU A 36 25.08 12.93 45.94
N THR A 37 24.13 13.82 46.25
CA THR A 37 23.85 14.28 47.62
C THR A 37 23.22 13.19 48.50
N LEU A 38 22.42 12.31 47.90
CA LEU A 38 21.63 11.31 48.61
C LEU A 38 22.50 10.13 49.06
N LYS A 39 23.56 9.79 48.31
CA LYS A 39 24.40 8.61 48.58
C LYS A 39 25.10 8.65 49.94
N PRO A 40 25.81 9.72 50.35
CA PRO A 40 26.44 9.77 51.67
C PRO A 40 25.45 9.65 52.83
N ILE A 41 24.27 10.29 52.70
CA ILE A 41 23.22 10.26 53.74
C ILE A 41 22.64 8.84 53.87
N GLN A 42 22.46 8.14 52.75
CA GLN A 42 22.04 6.75 52.75
C GLN A 42 23.09 5.82 53.34
N ASP A 43 24.37 6.01 52.99
CA ASP A 43 25.46 5.18 53.49
C ASP A 43 25.59 5.32 55.01
N GLU A 44 25.39 6.52 55.56
CA GLU A 44 25.36 6.75 57.01
C GLU A 44 24.20 6.04 57.71
N ILE A 45 22.99 6.05 57.12
CA ILE A 45 21.82 5.40 57.73
C ILE A 45 21.86 3.88 57.56
N THR A 46 22.40 3.38 56.45
CA THR A 46 22.41 1.94 56.15
C THR A 46 23.45 1.21 56.99
N ASN A 47 24.59 1.86 57.29
CA ASN A 47 25.69 1.29 58.08
C ASN A 47 25.60 1.70 59.56
N LEU A 48 24.39 1.71 60.12
CA LEU A 48 24.17 2.02 61.54
C LEU A 48 24.75 0.90 62.42
N GLU A 49 25.81 1.24 63.15
CA GLU A 49 26.43 0.35 64.12
C GLU A 49 25.93 0.65 65.53
N THR A 50 25.67 -0.40 66.30
CA THR A 50 25.04 -0.30 67.63
C THR A 50 26.04 -0.34 68.77
N HIS A 51 27.23 -0.88 68.54
CA HIS A 51 28.25 -1.11 69.55
C HIS A 51 29.63 -0.77 68.98
N THR A 52 30.54 -0.31 69.85
CA THR A 52 31.98 -0.17 69.56
C THR A 52 32.75 -1.18 70.40
N SER A 53 33.87 -1.68 69.88
CA SER A 53 34.72 -2.69 70.50
C SER A 53 36.08 -2.09 70.87
N SER A 54 36.61 -2.47 72.03
CA SER A 54 37.96 -2.08 72.46
C SER A 54 38.68 -3.24 73.14
N LEU A 55 40.01 -3.35 72.94
CA LEU A 55 40.88 -4.30 73.62
C LEU A 55 41.95 -3.52 74.39
N ASP A 56 42.10 -3.78 75.69
CA ASP A 56 43.08 -3.14 76.57
C ASP A 56 43.11 -1.60 76.51
N GLY A 57 41.95 -0.98 76.25
CA GLY A 57 41.79 0.47 76.14
C GLY A 57 42.06 1.05 74.75
N GLU A 58 42.50 0.23 73.79
CA GLU A 58 42.63 0.61 72.37
C GLU A 58 41.34 0.28 71.60
N SER A 59 40.85 1.24 70.82
CA SER A 59 39.65 1.07 70.00
C SER A 59 39.93 0.11 68.83
N LEU A 60 39.15 -0.96 68.71
CA LEU A 60 39.26 -1.92 67.61
C LEU A 60 38.45 -1.48 66.37
N ASP A 61 37.49 -0.58 66.56
CA ASP A 61 36.67 0.01 65.50
C ASP A 61 36.57 1.53 65.64
N ASN A 62 36.04 2.17 64.60
CA ASN A 62 35.87 3.62 64.52
C ASN A 62 34.40 4.02 64.34
N PHE A 63 33.47 3.15 64.75
CA PHE A 63 32.04 3.39 64.59
C PHE A 63 31.59 4.62 65.37
N LYS A 64 30.72 5.42 64.75
CA LYS A 64 30.21 6.66 65.32
C LYS A 64 28.70 6.60 65.39
N LYS A 65 28.14 7.08 66.50
CA LYS A 65 26.71 7.30 66.61
C LYS A 65 26.24 8.27 65.53
N VAL A 66 25.27 7.85 64.74
CA VAL A 66 24.59 8.72 63.78
C VAL A 66 23.55 9.54 64.53
N ASN A 67 23.69 10.87 64.51
CA ASN A 67 22.72 11.78 65.09
C ASN A 67 21.63 12.16 64.06
N ASP A 68 20.45 12.56 64.55
CA ASP A 68 19.31 13.05 63.76
C ASP A 68 18.87 12.12 62.62
N ILE A 69 18.62 10.85 62.95
CA ILE A 69 18.18 9.83 61.98
C ILE A 69 16.85 10.23 61.34
N ASP A 70 15.90 10.76 62.12
CA ASP A 70 14.58 11.19 61.63
C ASP A 70 14.70 12.32 60.60
N GLY A 71 15.54 13.33 60.86
CA GLY A 71 15.81 14.42 59.92
C GLY A 71 16.47 13.93 58.63
N LYS A 72 17.43 12.99 58.73
CA LYS A 72 18.09 12.39 57.56
C LYS A 72 17.13 11.56 56.70
N LEU A 73 16.27 10.74 57.33
CA LEU A 73 15.24 9.97 56.63
C LEU A 73 14.23 10.89 55.93
N ALA A 74 13.79 11.97 56.59
CA ALA A 74 12.92 12.96 55.99
C ALA A 74 13.58 13.66 54.78
N ASN A 75 14.88 13.96 54.85
CA ASN A 75 15.62 14.54 53.75
C ASN A 75 15.73 13.59 52.55
N ILE A 76 16.06 12.31 52.80
CA ILE A 76 16.06 11.25 51.78
C ILE A 76 14.70 11.20 51.08
N GLY A 77 13.60 11.19 51.84
CA GLY A 77 12.23 11.17 51.28
C GLY A 77 11.96 12.37 50.36
N LYS A 78 12.33 13.58 50.78
CA LYS A 78 12.18 14.81 49.97
C LYS A 78 13.00 14.74 48.67
N LEU A 79 14.26 14.35 48.75
CA LEU A 79 15.15 14.22 47.59
C LEU A 79 14.61 13.17 46.59
N TYR A 80 14.12 12.04 47.07
CA TYR A 80 13.45 11.05 46.22
C TYR A 80 12.17 11.59 45.57
N ALA A 81 11.34 12.32 46.31
CA ALA A 81 10.12 12.91 45.77
C ALA A 81 10.41 13.89 44.62
N ILE A 82 11.40 14.77 44.80
CA ILE A 82 11.86 15.70 43.76
C ILE A 82 12.35 14.92 42.53
N SER A 83 13.21 13.92 42.75
CA SER A 83 13.77 13.09 41.69
C SER A 83 12.68 12.34 40.92
N ALA A 84 11.69 11.77 41.62
CA ALA A 84 10.57 11.06 41.03
C ALA A 84 9.67 11.99 40.22
N PHE A 85 9.41 13.20 40.71
CA PHE A 85 8.64 14.21 39.98
C PHE A 85 9.32 14.57 38.65
N PHE A 86 10.61 14.93 38.67
CA PHE A 86 11.33 15.31 37.46
C PHE A 86 11.48 14.16 36.47
N ARG A 87 11.80 12.94 36.92
CA ARG A 87 11.85 11.77 36.04
C ARG A 87 10.50 11.47 35.39
N SER A 88 9.40 11.63 36.13
CA SER A 88 8.05 11.44 35.58
C SER A 88 7.73 12.51 34.52
N ALA A 89 8.08 13.77 34.77
CA ALA A 89 7.89 14.86 33.83
C ALA A 89 8.71 14.67 32.54
N ILE A 90 9.98 14.27 32.66
CA ILE A 90 10.85 13.96 31.50
C ILE A 90 10.23 12.83 30.68
N LYS A 91 9.90 11.71 31.34
CA LYS A 91 9.32 10.53 30.67
C LYS A 91 8.00 10.87 29.97
N GLU A 92 7.13 11.67 30.60
CA GLU A 92 5.88 12.09 29.99
C GLU A 92 6.12 12.91 28.71
N LYS A 93 7.10 13.81 28.71
CA LYS A 93 7.46 14.59 27.51
C LYS A 93 7.98 13.69 26.40
N ASP A 94 8.87 12.75 26.73
CA ASP A 94 9.43 11.80 25.77
C ASP A 94 8.33 10.93 25.15
N ASN A 95 7.41 10.40 25.98
CA ASN A 95 6.25 9.64 25.50
C ASN A 95 5.42 10.43 24.48
N ARG A 96 5.15 11.71 24.74
CA ARG A 96 4.39 12.56 23.81
C ARG A 96 5.12 12.80 22.50
N LEU A 97 6.43 13.01 22.54
CA LEU A 97 7.26 13.13 21.34
C LEU A 97 7.26 11.84 20.53
N ASP A 98 7.34 10.69 21.20
CA ASP A 98 7.30 9.37 20.56
C ASP A 98 5.96 9.10 19.89
N MET A 99 4.84 9.45 20.54
CA MET A 99 3.51 9.35 19.95
C MET A 99 3.40 10.17 18.65
N ILE A 100 3.92 11.41 18.65
CA ILE A 100 3.93 12.24 17.44
C ILE A 100 4.87 11.67 16.37
N ASN A 101 6.06 11.17 16.74
CA ASN A 101 6.97 10.54 15.79
C ASN A 101 6.35 9.32 15.10
N ILE A 102 5.60 8.49 15.84
CA ILE A 102 4.84 7.37 15.27
C ILE A 102 3.79 7.90 14.29
N LYS A 103 3.04 8.94 14.68
CA LYS A 103 2.03 9.54 13.81
C LYS A 103 2.62 10.11 12.52
N ILE A 104 3.75 10.80 12.59
CA ILE A 104 4.47 11.32 11.41
C ILE A 104 4.84 10.19 10.44
N LYS A 105 5.34 9.05 10.95
CA LYS A 105 5.67 7.88 10.12
C LYS A 105 4.47 7.29 9.41
N GLN A 106 3.28 7.39 10.00
CA GLN A 106 2.04 6.81 9.48
C GLN A 106 1.27 7.75 8.54
N VAL A 107 1.64 9.04 8.45
CA VAL A 107 0.88 10.04 7.67
C VAL A 107 0.64 9.60 6.23
N ARG A 108 1.66 9.07 5.55
CA ARG A 108 1.53 8.68 4.15
C ARG A 108 0.47 7.62 3.94
N ASP A 109 0.52 6.55 4.73
CA ASP A 109 -0.41 5.43 4.61
C ASP A 109 -1.82 5.83 5.04
N GLU A 110 -1.95 6.63 6.11
CA GLU A 110 -3.25 7.18 6.54
C GLU A 110 -3.87 8.05 5.44
N GLN A 111 -3.11 8.96 4.82
CA GLN A 111 -3.62 9.83 3.76
C GLN A 111 -3.94 9.06 2.48
N ASP A 112 -3.12 8.07 2.12
CA ASP A 112 -3.35 7.22 0.95
C ASP A 112 -4.66 6.43 1.08
N SER A 113 -4.95 5.91 2.28
CA SER A 113 -6.20 5.18 2.57
C SER A 113 -7.47 6.03 2.47
N LEU A 114 -7.36 7.36 2.62
CA LEU A 114 -8.47 8.31 2.54
C LEU A 114 -8.73 8.79 1.10
N LEU A 115 -7.81 8.53 0.17
CA LEU A 115 -7.98 8.91 -1.22
C LEU A 115 -8.76 7.83 -1.97
N VAL A 116 -9.76 8.27 -2.73
CA VAL A 116 -10.49 7.40 -3.64
C VAL A 116 -9.50 6.74 -4.61
N GLY A 117 -9.67 5.44 -4.82
CA GLY A 117 -8.88 4.67 -5.79
C GLY A 117 -9.20 5.10 -7.23
N ILE A 118 -8.32 4.74 -8.14
CA ILE A 118 -8.60 4.91 -9.58
C ILE A 118 -9.67 3.88 -9.96
N ASP A 119 -10.74 4.32 -10.65
CA ASP A 119 -11.75 3.41 -11.17
C ASP A 119 -11.19 2.62 -12.37
N VAL A 120 -10.63 1.46 -12.05
CA VAL A 120 -10.03 0.56 -13.05
C VAL A 120 -11.11 -0.04 -13.96
N LEU A 121 -12.34 -0.23 -13.46
CA LEU A 121 -13.43 -0.82 -14.26
C LEU A 121 -13.90 0.14 -15.35
N GLU A 122 -13.97 1.43 -15.03
CA GLU A 122 -14.24 2.48 -16.02
C GLU A 122 -13.15 2.49 -17.10
N LEU A 123 -11.88 2.49 -16.69
CA LEU A 123 -10.74 2.52 -17.62
C LEU A 123 -10.66 1.25 -18.49
N GLN A 124 -10.99 0.09 -17.96
CA GLN A 124 -10.99 -1.16 -18.73
C GLN A 124 -11.93 -1.14 -19.94
N ARG A 125 -12.96 -0.28 -19.94
CA ARG A 125 -13.82 -0.09 -21.12
C ARG A 125 -13.05 0.44 -22.34
N LEU A 126 -11.94 1.13 -22.13
CA LEU A 126 -11.08 1.61 -23.21
C LEU A 126 -10.39 0.45 -23.93
N ILE A 127 -10.00 -0.62 -23.24
CA ILE A 127 -9.27 -1.74 -23.85
C ILE A 127 -10.17 -2.92 -24.25
N ASN A 128 -11.37 -3.00 -23.68
CA ASN A 128 -12.35 -4.04 -23.97
C ASN A 128 -13.12 -3.75 -25.26
N VAL A 129 -12.39 -3.58 -26.37
CA VAL A 129 -12.96 -3.30 -27.69
C VAL A 129 -13.06 -4.57 -28.53
N ALA A 130 -14.20 -4.72 -29.21
CA ALA A 130 -14.50 -5.82 -30.12
C ALA A 130 -14.40 -5.38 -31.58
N MET A 131 -14.44 -6.35 -32.51
CA MET A 131 -14.42 -6.08 -33.94
C MET A 131 -15.60 -5.21 -34.36
N GLU A 132 -16.76 -5.41 -33.73
CA GLU A 132 -17.98 -4.62 -33.93
C GLU A 132 -17.75 -3.14 -33.62
N ASP A 133 -17.04 -2.81 -32.53
CA ASP A 133 -16.72 -1.44 -32.16
C ASP A 133 -15.82 -0.77 -33.22
N TYR A 134 -14.84 -1.53 -33.74
CA TYR A 134 -14.00 -1.05 -34.82
C TYR A 134 -14.80 -0.80 -36.10
N LEU A 135 -15.73 -1.70 -36.46
CA LEU A 135 -16.57 -1.53 -37.64
C LEU A 135 -17.45 -0.27 -37.57
N LEU A 136 -17.90 0.14 -36.37
CA LEU A 136 -18.65 1.39 -36.18
C LEU A 136 -17.83 2.64 -36.48
N THR A 137 -16.49 2.54 -36.50
CA THR A 137 -15.59 3.65 -36.86
C THR A 137 -15.35 3.76 -38.37
N LEU A 138 -15.77 2.78 -39.16
CA LEU A 138 -15.49 2.71 -40.59
C LEU A 138 -16.62 3.29 -41.44
N PRO A 139 -16.32 3.75 -42.67
CA PRO A 139 -17.34 4.06 -43.66
C PRO A 139 -18.21 2.82 -43.97
N LEU A 140 -19.47 3.06 -44.30
CA LEU A 140 -20.42 1.98 -44.64
C LEU A 140 -19.89 1.05 -45.75
N SER A 141 -19.18 1.58 -46.75
CA SER A 141 -18.57 0.80 -47.83
C SER A 141 -17.62 -0.27 -47.29
N ASP A 142 -16.76 0.11 -46.33
CA ASP A 142 -15.74 -0.78 -45.77
C ASP A 142 -16.38 -1.86 -44.89
N VAL A 143 -17.43 -1.49 -44.15
CA VAL A 143 -18.23 -2.45 -43.38
C VAL A 143 -18.88 -3.49 -44.30
N ILE A 144 -19.47 -3.05 -45.42
CA ILE A 144 -20.07 -3.94 -46.43
C ILE A 144 -18.99 -4.85 -47.03
N THR A 145 -17.83 -4.30 -47.40
CA THR A 145 -16.70 -5.08 -47.94
C THR A 145 -16.24 -6.15 -46.96
N TYR A 146 -16.02 -5.79 -45.69
CA TYR A 146 -15.61 -6.73 -44.65
C TYR A 146 -16.65 -7.84 -44.46
N LYS A 147 -17.93 -7.48 -44.24
CA LYS A 147 -18.99 -8.46 -43.98
C LYS A 147 -19.27 -9.37 -45.18
N THR A 148 -19.16 -8.84 -46.39
CA THR A 148 -19.26 -9.64 -47.61
C THR A 148 -18.11 -10.64 -47.72
N ALA A 149 -16.87 -10.19 -47.50
CA ALA A 149 -15.70 -11.07 -47.53
C ALA A 149 -15.75 -12.13 -46.42
N GLU A 150 -16.16 -11.76 -45.20
CA GLU A 150 -16.35 -12.67 -44.06
C GLU A 150 -17.38 -13.77 -44.37
N ALA A 151 -18.54 -13.38 -44.89
CA ALA A 151 -19.60 -14.32 -45.27
C ALA A 151 -19.13 -15.26 -46.40
N LYS A 152 -18.57 -14.70 -47.48
CA LYS A 152 -18.10 -15.49 -48.62
C LYS A 152 -16.98 -16.46 -48.24
N ALA A 153 -15.97 -16.00 -47.51
CA ALA A 153 -14.90 -16.87 -47.01
C ALA A 153 -15.48 -18.02 -46.16
N SER A 154 -16.39 -17.71 -45.21
CA SER A 154 -17.01 -18.75 -44.37
C SER A 154 -17.78 -19.80 -45.18
N HIS A 155 -18.64 -19.37 -46.11
CA HIS A 155 -19.49 -20.28 -46.87
C HIS A 155 -18.72 -21.08 -47.93
N ILE A 156 -17.81 -20.43 -48.67
CA ILE A 156 -16.95 -21.09 -49.65
C ILE A 156 -16.03 -22.08 -48.95
N GLY A 157 -15.40 -21.70 -47.83
CA GLY A 157 -14.52 -22.58 -47.06
C GLY A 157 -15.25 -23.84 -46.56
N LYS A 158 -16.46 -23.68 -46.01
CA LYS A 158 -17.33 -24.80 -45.61
C LYS A 158 -17.65 -25.73 -46.77
N PHE A 159 -17.94 -25.19 -47.96
CA PHE A 159 -18.23 -26.00 -49.13
C PHE A 159 -17.00 -26.76 -49.63
N ILE A 160 -15.83 -26.11 -49.68
CA ILE A 160 -14.55 -26.74 -50.06
C ILE A 160 -14.22 -27.91 -49.13
N HIS A 161 -14.48 -27.80 -47.82
CA HIS A 161 -14.30 -28.93 -46.90
C HIS A 161 -15.16 -30.16 -47.22
N ASN A 162 -16.29 -29.98 -47.94
CA ASN A 162 -17.14 -31.08 -48.36
C ASN A 162 -16.72 -31.71 -49.71
N PHE A 163 -15.75 -31.12 -50.41
CA PHE A 163 -15.45 -31.48 -51.79
C PHE A 163 -14.92 -32.91 -51.94
N ASP A 164 -14.14 -33.41 -50.99
CA ASP A 164 -13.66 -34.80 -50.99
C ASP A 164 -14.79 -35.82 -50.90
N LYS A 165 -15.86 -35.51 -50.16
CA LYS A 165 -17.05 -36.36 -50.06
C LYS A 165 -17.83 -36.39 -51.37
N ILE A 166 -17.94 -35.24 -52.02
CA ILE A 166 -18.59 -35.11 -53.34
C ILE A 166 -17.80 -35.92 -54.38
N ARG A 167 -16.48 -35.73 -54.44
CA ARG A 167 -15.58 -36.48 -55.34
C ARG A 167 -15.72 -37.99 -55.11
N THR A 168 -15.62 -38.44 -53.86
CA THR A 168 -15.76 -39.86 -53.49
C THR A 168 -17.11 -40.44 -53.89
N SER A 169 -18.20 -39.68 -53.71
CA SER A 169 -19.55 -40.13 -54.09
C SER A 169 -19.70 -40.29 -55.59
N LEU A 170 -19.07 -39.40 -56.38
CA LEU A 170 -19.07 -39.49 -57.83
C LEU A 170 -18.31 -40.73 -58.33
N THR A 171 -17.17 -41.05 -57.72
CA THR A 171 -16.34 -42.20 -58.16
C THR A 171 -16.88 -43.55 -57.70
N LYS A 172 -17.53 -43.63 -56.52
CA LYS A 172 -18.02 -44.90 -55.95
C LYS A 172 -19.36 -45.38 -56.53
N LYS A 173 -20.14 -44.50 -57.15
CA LYS A 173 -21.47 -44.87 -57.66
C LYS A 173 -21.33 -45.66 -58.96
N GLU A 174 -21.80 -46.90 -58.95
CA GLU A 174 -21.80 -47.77 -60.12
C GLU A 174 -22.62 -47.15 -61.26
N ARG A 175 -22.09 -47.17 -62.48
CA ARG A 175 -22.78 -46.63 -63.67
C ARG A 175 -23.98 -47.46 -64.10
N ILE A 176 -24.03 -48.73 -63.67
CA ILE A 176 -25.14 -49.63 -63.94
C ILE A 176 -25.44 -50.35 -62.64
N SER A 177 -26.70 -50.34 -62.22
CA SER A 177 -27.18 -51.22 -61.15
C SER A 177 -28.38 -52.01 -61.65
N PHE A 178 -28.65 -53.15 -61.03
CA PHE A 178 -29.83 -53.96 -61.32
C PHE A 178 -30.86 -53.81 -60.21
N LYS A 179 -32.13 -53.61 -60.57
CA LYS A 179 -33.23 -53.55 -59.60
C LYS A 179 -34.29 -54.56 -59.99
N GLU A 180 -34.57 -55.48 -59.07
CA GLU A 180 -35.61 -56.48 -59.23
C GLU A 180 -36.95 -55.92 -58.74
N VAL A 181 -37.99 -56.07 -59.57
CA VAL A 181 -39.37 -55.71 -59.22
C VAL A 181 -40.27 -56.86 -59.67
N GLY A 182 -40.72 -57.67 -58.71
CA GLY A 182 -41.38 -58.95 -59.01
C GLY A 182 -40.37 -59.98 -59.53
N GLU A 183 -40.67 -60.67 -60.63
CA GLU A 183 -39.76 -61.66 -61.27
C GLU A 183 -38.86 -61.02 -62.37
N GLN A 184 -38.89 -59.68 -62.52
CA GLN A 184 -38.17 -58.98 -63.59
C GLN A 184 -37.02 -58.14 -63.03
N VAL A 185 -35.85 -58.25 -63.68
CA VAL A 185 -34.66 -57.46 -63.37
C VAL A 185 -34.52 -56.30 -64.36
N PHE A 186 -34.59 -55.07 -63.84
CA PHE A 186 -34.39 -53.85 -64.62
C PHE A 186 -32.94 -53.39 -64.52
N LYS A 187 -32.33 -53.10 -65.68
CA LYS A 187 -31.02 -52.46 -65.77
C LYS A 187 -31.19 -50.94 -65.62
N ILE A 188 -30.71 -50.39 -64.50
CA ILE A 188 -30.71 -48.96 -64.25
C ILE A 188 -29.37 -48.39 -64.67
N HIS A 189 -29.41 -47.39 -65.55
CA HIS A 189 -28.24 -46.61 -65.95
C HIS A 189 -28.13 -45.37 -65.06
N HIS A 190 -27.01 -45.25 -64.35
CA HIS A 190 -26.67 -44.07 -63.57
C HIS A 190 -25.71 -43.21 -64.39
N THR A 191 -26.23 -42.12 -64.95
CA THR A 191 -25.41 -41.12 -65.64
C THR A 191 -24.93 -40.07 -64.62
N PRO A 192 -23.62 -39.85 -64.47
CA PRO A 192 -23.10 -38.73 -63.70
C PRO A 192 -23.71 -37.40 -64.17
N LEU A 193 -24.06 -36.52 -63.22
CA LEU A 193 -24.55 -35.17 -63.54
C LEU A 193 -23.41 -34.18 -63.81
N TYR A 194 -22.20 -34.51 -63.36
CA TYR A 194 -21.00 -33.70 -63.47
C TYR A 194 -19.82 -34.61 -63.79
N GLU A 195 -18.85 -34.07 -64.51
CA GLU A 195 -17.58 -34.75 -64.78
C GLU A 195 -16.53 -34.42 -63.71
N LEU A 196 -15.56 -35.31 -63.51
CA LEU A 196 -14.50 -35.11 -62.50
C LEU A 196 -13.66 -33.86 -62.77
N ASP A 197 -13.34 -33.60 -64.04
CA ASP A 197 -12.53 -32.44 -64.45
C ASP A 197 -13.29 -31.12 -64.23
N GLU A 198 -14.61 -31.12 -64.47
CA GLU A 198 -15.49 -29.97 -64.22
C GLU A 198 -15.53 -29.63 -62.72
N LEU A 199 -15.70 -30.64 -61.87
CA LEU A 199 -15.64 -30.46 -60.41
C LEU A 199 -14.26 -30.00 -59.96
N GLN A 200 -13.18 -30.54 -60.53
CA GLN A 200 -11.82 -30.11 -60.18
C GLN A 200 -11.56 -28.65 -60.53
N GLN A 201 -12.06 -28.18 -61.68
CA GLN A 201 -11.99 -26.77 -62.08
C GLN A 201 -12.79 -25.87 -61.12
N LEU A 202 -14.01 -26.28 -60.75
CA LEU A 202 -14.82 -25.56 -59.77
C LEU A 202 -14.13 -25.47 -58.41
N GLN A 203 -13.51 -26.56 -57.94
CA GLN A 203 -12.77 -26.57 -56.68
C GLN A 203 -11.61 -25.57 -56.71
N ASN A 204 -10.85 -25.53 -57.80
CA ASN A 204 -9.72 -24.62 -57.95
C ASN A 204 -10.17 -23.15 -57.98
N TYR A 205 -11.27 -22.87 -58.68
CA TYR A 205 -11.88 -21.55 -58.69
C TYR A 205 -12.31 -21.10 -57.28
N LEU A 206 -13.06 -21.96 -56.57
CA LEU A 206 -13.54 -21.66 -55.22
C LEU A 206 -12.38 -21.51 -54.23
N LEU A 207 -11.31 -22.30 -54.36
CA LEU A 207 -10.09 -22.14 -53.55
C LEU A 207 -9.42 -20.78 -53.78
N ALA A 208 -9.41 -20.29 -55.03
CA ALA A 208 -8.87 -18.97 -55.35
C ALA A 208 -9.75 -17.85 -54.77
N GLU A 209 -11.07 -17.92 -54.97
CA GLU A 209 -12.03 -16.94 -54.44
C GLU A 209 -12.01 -16.90 -52.90
N HIS A 210 -11.91 -18.07 -52.25
CA HIS A 210 -11.76 -18.17 -50.80
C HIS A 210 -10.51 -17.44 -50.29
N ARG A 211 -9.35 -17.66 -50.94
CA ARG A 211 -8.09 -17.02 -50.54
C ARG A 211 -8.15 -15.50 -50.68
N GLU A 212 -8.81 -14.99 -51.71
CA GLU A 212 -8.99 -13.55 -51.90
C GLU A 212 -9.85 -12.92 -50.79
N HIS A 213 -10.97 -13.56 -50.46
CA HIS A 213 -11.85 -13.10 -49.37
C HIS A 213 -11.20 -13.25 -48.00
N GLU A 214 -10.46 -14.33 -47.75
CA GLU A 214 -9.66 -14.47 -46.53
C GLU A 214 -8.58 -13.41 -46.40
N SER A 215 -7.89 -13.08 -47.50
CA SER A 215 -6.90 -11.99 -47.50
C SER A 215 -7.54 -10.66 -47.08
N THR A 216 -8.74 -10.37 -47.61
CA THR A 216 -9.51 -9.19 -47.23
C THR A 216 -9.88 -9.19 -45.75
N VAL A 217 -10.42 -10.30 -45.24
CA VAL A 217 -10.76 -10.46 -43.80
C VAL A 217 -9.52 -10.27 -42.93
N ASN A 218 -8.38 -10.83 -43.33
CA ASN A 218 -7.13 -10.73 -42.59
C ASN A 218 -6.57 -9.31 -42.59
N ALA A 219 -6.72 -8.56 -43.67
CA ALA A 219 -6.34 -7.14 -43.72
C ALA A 219 -7.16 -6.31 -42.71
N TYR A 220 -8.47 -6.52 -42.62
CA TYR A 220 -9.30 -5.84 -41.61
C TYR A 220 -8.98 -6.30 -40.18
N LYS A 221 -8.67 -7.58 -39.97
CA LYS A 221 -8.19 -8.08 -38.67
C LYS A 221 -6.86 -7.44 -38.27
N ALA A 222 -5.96 -7.16 -39.22
CA ALA A 222 -4.72 -6.45 -38.93
C ALA A 222 -5.00 -5.00 -38.50
N LYS A 223 -5.87 -4.28 -39.22
CA LYS A 223 -6.31 -2.93 -38.85
C LYS A 223 -7.03 -2.90 -37.50
N PHE A 224 -7.82 -3.92 -37.18
CA PHE A 224 -8.44 -4.06 -35.88
C PHE A 224 -7.41 -4.19 -34.76
N ARG A 225 -6.31 -4.93 -34.96
CA ARG A 225 -5.20 -4.98 -33.98
C ARG A 225 -4.56 -3.62 -33.78
N GLU A 226 -4.40 -2.82 -34.84
CA GLU A 226 -3.91 -1.44 -34.70
C GLU A 226 -4.89 -0.58 -33.88
N PHE A 227 -6.19 -0.75 -34.10
CA PHE A 227 -7.24 -0.10 -33.30
C PHE A 227 -7.18 -0.51 -31.82
N GLN A 228 -6.99 -1.80 -31.53
CA GLN A 228 -6.77 -2.29 -30.16
C GLN A 228 -5.54 -1.67 -29.52
N ASN A 229 -4.42 -1.59 -30.25
CA ASN A 229 -3.19 -0.97 -29.75
C ASN A 229 -3.38 0.52 -29.44
N LYS A 230 -4.08 1.28 -30.29
CA LYS A 230 -4.41 2.69 -30.01
C LYS A 230 -5.27 2.83 -28.75
N SER A 231 -6.21 1.92 -28.58
CA SER A 231 -7.09 1.89 -27.40
C SER A 231 -6.32 1.56 -26.12
N LEU A 232 -5.31 0.68 -26.21
CA LEU A 232 -4.37 0.41 -25.12
C LEU A 232 -3.52 1.64 -24.77
N VAL A 233 -2.99 2.35 -25.76
CA VAL A 233 -2.24 3.60 -25.52
C VAL A 233 -3.12 4.63 -24.81
N ALA A 234 -4.37 4.81 -25.25
CA ALA A 234 -5.31 5.73 -24.60
C ALA A 234 -5.59 5.33 -23.14
N TYR A 235 -5.71 4.03 -22.86
CA TYR A 235 -5.84 3.51 -21.49
C TYR A 235 -4.61 3.85 -20.64
N GLU A 236 -3.40 3.60 -21.15
CA GLU A 236 -2.16 3.87 -20.43
C GLU A 236 -1.99 5.36 -20.14
N GLU A 237 -2.26 6.22 -21.12
CA GLU A 237 -2.22 7.68 -20.97
C GLU A 237 -3.18 8.16 -19.88
N GLU A 238 -4.45 7.72 -19.92
CA GLU A 238 -5.46 8.14 -18.95
C GLU A 238 -5.18 7.56 -17.55
N TYR A 239 -4.72 6.31 -17.46
CA TYR A 239 -4.30 5.71 -16.19
C TYR A 239 -3.12 6.48 -15.58
N ASN A 240 -2.09 6.78 -16.39
CA ASN A 240 -0.92 7.51 -15.94
C ASN A 240 -1.28 8.93 -15.48
N LYS A 241 -2.17 9.61 -16.20
CA LYS A 241 -2.69 10.92 -15.82
C LYS A 241 -3.42 10.88 -14.47
N ARG A 242 -4.41 9.99 -14.31
CA ARG A 242 -5.17 9.84 -13.05
C ARG A 242 -4.26 9.43 -11.88
N SER A 243 -3.30 8.56 -12.14
CA SER A 243 -2.28 8.15 -11.15
C SER A 243 -1.39 9.31 -10.73
N HIS A 244 -0.93 10.12 -11.68
CA HIS A 244 -0.12 11.30 -11.40
C HIS A 244 -0.89 12.35 -10.59
N GLU A 245 -2.12 12.67 -11.00
CA GLU A 245 -3.01 13.60 -10.28
C GLU A 245 -3.26 13.12 -8.83
N ARG A 246 -3.53 11.83 -8.65
CA ARG A 246 -3.71 11.23 -7.32
C ARG A 246 -2.42 11.32 -6.49
N GLN A 247 -1.26 11.04 -7.09
CA GLN A 247 0.03 11.11 -6.39
C GLN A 247 0.37 12.55 -5.97
N MET A 248 0.06 13.54 -6.80
CA MET A 248 0.22 14.95 -6.48
C MET A 248 -0.66 15.36 -5.30
N LEU A 249 -1.94 14.96 -5.32
CA LEU A 249 -2.86 15.20 -4.21
C LEU A 249 -2.42 14.51 -2.93
N LEU A 250 -1.92 13.26 -3.01
CA LEU A 250 -1.38 12.55 -1.86
C LEU A 250 -0.19 13.31 -1.26
N ASN A 251 0.76 13.73 -2.09
CA ASN A 251 1.94 14.47 -1.64
C ASN A 251 1.56 15.79 -0.96
N GLU A 252 0.59 16.52 -1.50
CA GLU A 252 0.07 17.75 -0.90
C GLU A 252 -0.54 17.49 0.49
N LYS A 253 -1.42 16.49 0.60
CA LYS A 253 -2.06 16.12 1.88
C LYS A 253 -1.05 15.63 2.92
N VAL A 254 -0.09 14.80 2.49
CA VAL A 254 0.98 14.31 3.37
C VAL A 254 1.83 15.46 3.87
N LYS A 255 2.21 16.40 3.00
CA LYS A 255 2.96 17.59 3.38
C LYS A 255 2.19 18.42 4.41
N ALA A 256 0.93 18.76 4.12
CA ALA A 256 0.10 19.58 5.00
C ALA A 256 -0.10 18.95 6.39
N GLU A 257 -0.35 17.64 6.47
CA GLU A 257 -0.53 16.95 7.75
C GLU A 257 0.80 16.80 8.49
N THR A 258 1.90 16.53 7.78
CA THR A 258 3.24 16.44 8.37
C THR A 258 3.65 17.77 8.98
N GLU A 259 3.40 18.90 8.29
CA GLU A 259 3.69 20.25 8.81
C GLU A 259 2.93 20.53 10.12
N LYS A 260 1.66 20.15 10.21
CA LYS A 260 0.88 20.28 11.47
C LYS A 260 1.47 19.45 12.59
N LEU A 261 1.85 18.19 12.32
CA LEU A 261 2.44 17.31 13.33
C LEU A 261 3.82 17.81 13.77
N ILE A 262 4.63 18.36 12.85
CA ILE A 262 5.91 18.99 13.18
C ILE A 262 5.70 20.22 14.07
N ALA A 263 4.69 21.06 13.80
CA ALA A 263 4.37 22.19 14.66
C ALA A 263 4.04 21.75 16.09
N ILE A 264 3.20 20.72 16.24
CA ILE A 264 2.85 20.13 17.54
C ILE A 264 4.08 19.53 18.23
N LYS A 265 4.93 18.80 17.48
CA LYS A 265 6.18 18.25 17.99
C LYS A 265 7.08 19.35 18.56
N ASN A 266 7.23 20.46 17.84
CA ASN A 266 8.04 21.59 18.27
C ASN A 266 7.45 22.25 19.52
N GLU A 267 6.13 22.36 19.61
CA GLU A 267 5.47 22.88 20.81
C GLU A 267 5.75 22.00 22.04
N ILE A 268 5.59 20.68 21.92
CA ILE A 268 5.90 19.72 22.99
C ILE A 268 7.39 19.77 23.35
N ALA A 269 8.28 19.85 22.36
CA ALA A 269 9.72 19.95 22.59
C ALA A 269 10.10 21.20 23.40
N ASN A 270 9.32 22.27 23.26
CA ASN A 270 9.50 23.53 24.00
C ASN A 270 8.87 23.55 25.39
N PHE A 271 8.11 22.51 25.79
CA PHE A 271 7.57 22.41 27.15
C PHE A 271 8.68 22.45 28.20
N LYS A 272 8.49 23.34 29.17
CA LYS A 272 9.34 23.49 30.36
C LYS A 272 8.70 22.78 31.53
N ILE A 273 9.48 22.00 32.27
CA ILE A 273 9.07 21.29 33.47
C ILE A 273 8.95 22.30 34.61
N ILE A 274 7.78 22.35 35.24
CA ILE A 274 7.51 23.23 36.39
C ILE A 274 8.41 22.82 37.55
N VAL A 275 8.87 23.80 38.32
CA VAL A 275 9.46 23.57 39.64
C VAL A 275 8.38 23.84 40.71
N PRO A 276 7.85 22.81 41.38
CA PRO A 276 6.89 23.00 42.47
C PRO A 276 7.47 23.90 43.56
N ASN A 277 6.65 24.80 44.12
CA ASN A 277 7.10 25.76 45.13
C ASN A 277 7.73 25.06 46.35
N GLU A 278 7.20 23.90 46.74
CA GLU A 278 7.70 23.09 47.86
C GLU A 278 9.12 22.56 47.64
N PHE A 279 9.57 22.45 46.39
CA PHE A 279 10.88 21.91 46.04
C PHE A 279 11.92 23.00 45.75
N LYS A 280 11.51 24.26 45.59
CA LYS A 280 12.40 25.36 45.17
C LYS A 280 13.61 25.53 46.07
N ALA A 281 13.40 25.65 47.38
CA ALA A 281 14.49 25.89 48.33
C ALA A 281 15.56 24.77 48.29
N ILE A 282 15.12 23.51 48.19
CA ILE A 282 16.01 22.34 48.13
C ILE A 282 16.78 22.31 46.81
N ILE A 283 16.11 22.64 45.70
CA ILE A 283 16.73 22.71 44.38
C ILE A 283 17.77 23.85 44.33
N ASP A 284 17.44 25.01 44.88
CA ASP A 284 18.36 26.15 44.94
C ASP A 284 19.62 25.81 45.74
N GLU A 285 19.47 25.09 46.87
CA GLU A 285 20.59 24.55 47.65
C GLU A 285 21.45 23.58 46.82
N LEU A 286 20.83 22.60 46.16
CA LEU A 286 21.53 21.63 45.29
C LEU A 286 22.31 22.30 44.14
N LEU A 287 21.84 23.45 43.66
CA LEU A 287 22.46 24.21 42.56
C LEU A 287 23.50 25.24 43.04
N THR A 288 23.47 25.65 44.30
CA THR A 288 24.42 26.62 44.88
C THR A 288 25.68 25.99 45.47
N VAL A 289 25.68 24.67 45.71
CA VAL A 289 26.90 23.91 46.04
C VAL A 289 27.82 23.87 44.80
N LYS A 290 28.55 24.96 44.59
CA LYS A 290 29.72 25.01 43.70
C LYS A 290 30.86 24.24 44.37
N LEU A 291 31.57 23.46 43.54
CA LEU A 291 32.91 22.93 43.83
C LEU A 291 33.85 24.00 44.40
#